data_AF-Q3MDA1-F1
#
_entry.id   AF-Q3MDA1-F1
#
_cell.length_a   1.000
_cell.length_b   1.000
_cell.length_c   1.000
_cell.angle_alpha   90.00
_cell.angle_beta   90.00
_cell.angle_gamma   90.00
#
_symmetry.space_group_name_H-M   'P 1'
#
loop_
_entity.id
_entity.type
_entity.pdbx_description
1 polymer ?
#
loop_
_entity_poly.entity_id
_entity_poly.type
_entity_poly.pdbx_seq_one_letter_code
_entity_poly.pdbx_strand_id
1 'polypeptide(L)'
;MARGYIAKKLLVEGKDDLRVIPELIEKNGIVWGNNKKEAIVTIEDYGGYTNINSDLVSTELQASGLTHLGLMVDADDKPQTRWQSIREACLDSILDIPEEIPTTGLIHTTNTGIKFGVWIMPDNLMQGMLETFLAYMIPDESEPLWMYAQEVVAEAKIKGASFIDARIDKAKIHTWLAWQEEPGR
;
A
#
# COMPACT_ATOMS: atom_id res chain seq x y z
N MET A 1 19.37 13.56 -22.28
CA MET A 1 19.77 12.92 -21.01
C MET A 1 18.91 11.68 -20.84
N ALA A 2 19.50 10.48 -20.90
CA ALA A 2 18.76 9.25 -20.69
C ALA A 2 18.14 9.28 -19.28
N ARG A 3 16.83 9.01 -19.16
CA ARG A 3 16.20 8.76 -17.86
C ARG A 3 17.04 7.69 -17.17
N GLY A 4 17.61 8.02 -16.01
CA GLY A 4 18.34 7.05 -15.19
C GLY A 4 17.42 5.85 -14.96
N TYR A 5 17.93 4.67 -15.27
CA TYR A 5 17.14 3.46 -15.20
C TYR A 5 16.74 3.16 -13.75
N ILE A 6 15.45 2.94 -13.48
CA ILE A 6 14.95 2.65 -12.13
C ILE A 6 15.00 1.14 -11.91
N ALA A 7 16.04 0.68 -11.22
CA ALA A 7 16.26 -0.75 -10.97
C ALA A 7 15.30 -1.36 -9.95
N LYS A 8 14.75 -0.56 -9.03
CA LYS A 8 13.85 -1.01 -7.96
C LYS A 8 12.62 -0.13 -7.91
N LYS A 9 11.45 -0.73 -8.05
CA LYS A 9 10.17 -0.01 -8.07
C LYS A 9 9.16 -0.63 -7.11
N LEU A 10 8.37 0.21 -6.46
CA LEU A 10 7.21 -0.16 -5.65
C LEU A 10 5.99 0.57 -6.21
N LEU A 11 5.01 -0.17 -6.72
CA LEU A 11 3.75 0.40 -7.20
C LEU A 11 2.76 0.44 -6.03
N VAL A 12 2.13 1.60 -5.83
CA VAL A 12 1.17 1.84 -4.75
C VAL A 12 -0.09 2.49 -5.29
N GLU A 13 -1.22 2.31 -4.60
CA GLU A 13 -2.49 2.84 -5.07
C GLU A 13 -2.66 4.32 -4.75
N GLY A 14 -2.32 4.74 -3.54
CA GLY A 14 -2.61 6.07 -3.02
C GLY A 14 -1.39 6.99 -2.95
N LYS A 15 -1.68 8.28 -2.81
CA LYS A 15 -0.65 9.30 -2.55
C LYS A 15 -0.14 9.27 -1.12
N ASP A 16 -0.94 8.76 -0.19
CA ASP A 16 -0.55 8.69 1.21
C ASP A 16 0.51 7.59 1.43
N ASP A 17 0.47 6.51 0.64
CA ASP A 17 1.50 5.48 0.57
C ASP A 17 2.91 6.05 0.33
N LEU A 18 3.02 7.08 -0.53
CA LEU A 18 4.28 7.76 -0.82
C LEU A 18 4.95 8.38 0.41
N ARG A 19 4.17 8.63 1.47
CA ARG A 19 4.63 9.24 2.73
C ARG A 19 4.69 8.23 3.86
N VAL A 20 3.70 7.34 3.95
CA VAL A 20 3.60 6.36 5.03
C VAL A 20 4.67 5.27 4.92
N ILE A 21 4.93 4.76 3.72
CA ILE A 21 5.93 3.69 3.54
C ILE A 21 7.34 4.12 3.99
N PRO A 22 7.89 5.28 3.56
CA PRO A 22 9.18 5.75 4.05
C PRO A 22 9.23 5.82 5.59
N GLU A 23 8.22 6.40 6.23
CA GLU A 23 8.16 6.55 7.68
C GLU A 23 8.14 5.19 8.40
N LEU A 24 7.37 4.22 7.89
CA LEU A 24 7.34 2.86 8.45
C LEU A 24 8.69 2.16 8.31
N ILE A 25 9.34 2.30 7.15
CA ILE A 25 10.64 1.69 6.88
C ILE A 25 11.73 2.28 7.79
N GLU A 26 11.74 3.60 7.97
CA GLU A 26 12.69 4.28 8.85
C GLU A 26 12.44 3.94 10.33
N LYS A 27 11.19 3.88 10.77
CA LYS A 27 10.84 3.42 12.14
C LYS A 27 11.28 1.98 12.41
N ASN A 28 11.42 1.15 11.38
CA ASN A 28 11.94 -0.22 11.46
C ASN A 28 13.47 -0.31 11.25
N GLY A 29 14.19 0.81 11.31
CA GLY A 29 15.66 0.84 11.32
C GLY A 29 16.32 0.73 9.94
N ILE A 30 15.55 0.84 8.86
CA ILE A 30 16.09 0.86 7.50
C ILE A 30 16.14 2.31 7.02
N VAL A 31 17.35 2.80 6.70
CA VAL A 31 17.53 4.16 6.19
C VAL A 31 16.90 4.27 4.80
N TRP A 32 15.87 5.11 4.66
CA TRP A 32 15.18 5.29 3.38
C TRP A 32 16.06 6.02 2.37
N GLY A 33 16.74 7.09 2.80
CA GLY A 33 17.59 7.95 1.98
C GLY A 33 17.11 9.40 2.00
N ASN A 34 18.05 10.37 1.94
CA ASN A 34 17.72 11.77 2.19
C ASN A 34 17.01 12.47 1.03
N ASN A 35 17.00 11.84 -0.15
CA ASN A 35 16.39 12.37 -1.35
C ASN A 35 15.98 11.24 -2.31
N LYS A 36 15.22 11.58 -3.35
CA LYS A 36 14.71 10.60 -4.33
C LYS A 36 15.78 9.75 -5.03
N LYS A 37 17.04 10.22 -5.09
CA LYS A 37 18.13 9.44 -5.72
C LYS A 37 18.76 8.45 -4.75
N GLU A 38 18.69 8.73 -3.46
CA GLU A 38 19.19 7.89 -2.37
C GLU A 38 18.13 6.92 -1.84
N ALA A 39 16.85 7.14 -2.19
CA ALA A 39 15.73 6.27 -1.85
C ALA A 39 16.05 4.80 -2.19
N ILE A 40 15.83 3.89 -1.22
CA ILE A 40 16.11 2.45 -1.41
C ILE A 40 15.26 1.80 -2.51
N VAL A 41 14.12 2.40 -2.84
CA VAL A 41 13.19 2.02 -3.91
C VAL A 41 12.45 3.26 -4.41
N THR A 42 12.15 3.32 -5.71
CA THR A 42 11.25 4.35 -6.24
C THR A 42 9.81 3.92 -6.03
N ILE A 43 9.02 4.73 -5.33
CA ILE A 43 7.57 4.52 -5.18
C ILE A 43 6.84 5.31 -6.28
N GLU A 44 5.93 4.65 -7.00
CA GLU A 44 5.07 5.27 -8.02
C GLU A 44 3.60 5.06 -7.62
N ASP A 45 2.86 6.15 -7.43
CA ASP A 45 1.42 6.11 -7.16
C ASP A 45 0.62 5.99 -8.46
N TYR A 46 -0.38 5.12 -8.45
CA TYR A 46 -1.25 4.92 -9.60
C TYR A 46 -2.66 5.47 -9.41
N GLY A 47 -3.00 6.08 -8.27
CA GLY A 47 -4.25 6.84 -8.11
C GLY A 47 -5.52 6.00 -7.94
N GLY A 48 -5.43 4.88 -7.20
CA GLY A 48 -6.55 4.03 -6.76
C GLY A 48 -6.63 2.65 -7.42
N TYR A 49 -7.51 1.80 -6.87
CA TYR A 49 -7.74 0.38 -7.17
C TYR A 49 -7.65 -0.05 -8.65
N THR A 50 -8.13 0.76 -9.59
CA THR A 50 -8.24 0.36 -11.00
C THR A 50 -6.95 0.46 -11.81
N ASN A 51 -5.92 1.13 -11.27
CA ASN A 51 -4.78 1.55 -12.08
C ASN A 51 -3.57 0.62 -11.95
N ILE A 52 -3.45 -0.11 -10.83
CA ILE A 52 -2.56 -1.28 -10.76
C ILE A 52 -3.36 -2.49 -11.28
N ASN A 53 -3.32 -2.69 -12.59
CA ASN A 53 -3.99 -3.77 -13.28
C ASN A 53 -2.99 -4.77 -13.88
N SER A 54 -3.52 -5.84 -14.47
CA SER A 54 -2.71 -6.90 -15.04
C SER A 54 -1.73 -6.42 -16.11
N ASP A 55 -2.18 -5.50 -16.97
CA ASP A 55 -1.38 -5.01 -18.09
C ASP A 55 -0.18 -4.19 -17.58
N LEU A 56 -0.39 -3.36 -16.56
CA LEU A 56 0.69 -2.61 -15.91
C LEU A 56 1.71 -3.56 -15.27
N VAL A 57 1.26 -4.54 -14.48
CA VAL A 57 2.14 -5.50 -13.80
C VAL A 57 2.97 -6.29 -14.81
N SER A 58 2.32 -6.80 -15.86
CA SER A 58 3.00 -7.53 -16.95
C SER A 58 4.02 -6.63 -17.67
N THR A 59 3.65 -5.38 -17.97
CA THR A 59 4.54 -4.40 -18.61
C THR A 59 5.78 -4.10 -17.77
N GLU A 60 5.61 -3.87 -16.46
CA GLU A 60 6.72 -3.58 -15.55
C GLU A 60 7.66 -4.79 -15.41
N LEU A 61 7.14 -6.01 -15.31
CA LEU A 61 7.95 -7.23 -15.26
C LEU A 61 8.80 -7.46 -16.52
N GLN A 62 8.41 -6.87 -17.66
CA GLN A 62 9.16 -6.92 -18.92
C GLN A 62 10.10 -5.72 -19.12
N ALA A 63 10.09 -4.73 -18.21
CA ALA A 63 10.89 -3.52 -18.35
C ALA A 63 12.40 -3.82 -18.27
N SER A 64 13.13 -3.46 -19.33
CA SER A 64 14.56 -3.76 -19.46
C SER A 64 15.40 -3.07 -18.39
N GLY A 65 16.01 -3.84 -17.48
CA GLY A 65 16.92 -3.36 -16.42
C GLY A 65 16.34 -3.49 -15.00
N LEU A 66 15.06 -3.87 -14.88
CA LEU A 66 14.36 -3.94 -13.61
C LEU A 66 14.95 -5.09 -12.82
N THR A 67 15.17 -4.88 -11.53
CA THR A 67 15.73 -5.91 -10.64
C THR A 67 14.78 -6.26 -9.51
N HIS A 68 13.95 -5.31 -9.08
CA HIS A 68 12.96 -5.50 -8.02
C HIS A 68 11.67 -4.78 -8.37
N LEU A 69 10.55 -5.49 -8.27
CA LEU A 69 9.21 -4.95 -8.40
C LEU A 69 8.40 -5.34 -7.17
N GLY A 70 7.91 -4.35 -6.43
CA GLY A 70 6.93 -4.54 -5.37
C GLY A 70 5.57 -4.00 -5.79
N LEU A 71 4.52 -4.66 -5.36
CA LEU A 71 3.13 -4.18 -5.42
C LEU A 71 2.60 -4.05 -3.99
N MET A 72 1.99 -2.91 -3.68
CA MET A 72 1.24 -2.73 -2.46
C MET A 72 -0.13 -2.17 -2.83
N VAL A 73 -1.17 -2.97 -2.64
CA VAL A 73 -2.52 -2.71 -3.15
C VAL A 73 -3.54 -2.78 -2.03
N ASP A 74 -4.64 -2.05 -2.16
CA ASP A 74 -5.74 -2.14 -1.21
C ASP A 74 -6.61 -3.37 -1.53
N ALA A 75 -7.10 -4.06 -0.49
CA ALA A 75 -8.07 -5.13 -0.67
C ALA A 75 -9.46 -4.59 -0.99
N ASP A 76 -9.74 -3.35 -0.57
CA ASP A 76 -11.08 -2.76 -0.49
C ASP A 76 -12.04 -3.75 0.16
N ASP A 77 -12.96 -4.34 -0.61
CA ASP A 77 -13.95 -5.33 -0.16
C ASP A 77 -13.64 -6.77 -0.64
N LYS A 78 -12.63 -6.98 -1.50
CA LYS A 78 -12.42 -8.26 -2.22
C LYS A 78 -10.94 -8.66 -2.34
N PRO A 79 -10.26 -8.99 -1.23
CA PRO A 79 -8.84 -9.35 -1.23
C PRO A 79 -8.51 -10.53 -2.15
N GLN A 80 -9.34 -11.58 -2.18
CA GLN A 80 -9.09 -12.77 -3.02
C GLN A 80 -9.21 -12.45 -4.50
N THR A 81 -10.21 -11.65 -4.90
CA THR A 81 -10.36 -11.21 -6.29
C THR A 81 -9.20 -10.33 -6.72
N ARG A 82 -8.74 -9.45 -5.82
CA ARG A 82 -7.58 -8.59 -6.06
C ARG A 82 -6.31 -9.42 -6.28
N TRP A 83 -6.07 -10.40 -5.42
CA TRP A 83 -4.96 -11.34 -5.57
C TRP A 83 -5.05 -12.11 -6.89
N GLN A 84 -6.22 -12.67 -7.22
CA GLN A 84 -6.40 -13.44 -8.45
C GLN A 84 -6.06 -12.63 -9.70
N SER A 85 -6.49 -11.37 -9.76
CA SER A 85 -6.19 -10.49 -10.90
C SER A 85 -4.68 -10.22 -11.04
N ILE A 86 -3.97 -9.99 -9.93
CA ILE A 86 -2.50 -9.81 -9.93
C ILE A 86 -1.82 -11.11 -10.33
N ARG A 87 -2.27 -12.24 -9.79
CA ARG A 87 -1.73 -13.56 -10.08
C ARG A 87 -1.82 -13.88 -11.57
N GLU A 88 -2.99 -13.70 -12.17
CA GLU A 88 -3.22 -13.92 -13.60
C GLU A 88 -2.28 -13.09 -14.47
N ALA A 89 -2.01 -11.84 -14.09
CA ALA A 89 -1.05 -10.96 -14.76
C ALA A 89 0.40 -11.46 -14.71
N CYS A 90 0.75 -12.20 -13.65
CA CYS A 90 2.10 -12.66 -13.40
C CYS A 90 2.41 -14.00 -14.05
N LEU A 91 1.41 -14.79 -14.47
CA LEU A 91 1.60 -16.17 -14.93
C LEU A 91 2.58 -16.29 -16.11
N ASP A 92 2.65 -15.29 -16.99
CA ASP A 92 3.61 -15.28 -18.10
C ASP A 92 5.07 -15.12 -17.64
N SER A 93 5.29 -14.47 -16.49
CA SER A 93 6.63 -14.17 -15.95
C SER A 93 7.02 -15.07 -14.77
N ILE A 94 6.02 -15.65 -14.08
CA ILE A 94 6.13 -16.40 -12.84
C ILE A 94 5.16 -17.60 -12.91
N LEU A 95 5.63 -18.71 -13.47
CA LEU A 95 4.79 -19.89 -13.73
C LEU A 95 4.29 -20.57 -12.46
N ASP A 96 5.09 -20.54 -11.40
CA ASP A 96 4.85 -21.19 -10.11
C ASP A 96 4.30 -20.22 -9.05
N ILE A 97 3.70 -19.10 -9.48
CA ILE A 97 3.07 -18.16 -8.55
C ILE A 97 1.93 -18.87 -7.77
N PRO A 98 1.89 -18.76 -6.43
CA PRO A 98 0.89 -19.45 -5.61
C PRO A 98 -0.55 -19.13 -6.00
N GLU A 99 -1.46 -20.09 -5.80
CA GLU A 99 -2.90 -19.89 -6.02
C GLU A 99 -3.49 -18.93 -4.98
N GLU A 100 -3.07 -19.05 -3.73
CA GLU A 100 -3.43 -18.16 -2.62
C GLU A 100 -2.24 -17.30 -2.21
N ILE A 101 -2.50 -16.04 -1.84
CA ILE A 101 -1.45 -15.16 -1.34
C ILE A 101 -0.98 -15.64 0.05
N PRO A 102 0.34 -15.75 0.31
CA PRO A 102 0.82 -16.07 1.64
C PRO A 102 0.42 -14.99 2.66
N THR A 103 0.07 -15.40 3.87
CA THR A 103 -0.33 -14.47 4.94
C THR A 103 0.77 -13.48 5.34
N THR A 104 2.02 -13.83 5.09
CA THR A 104 3.20 -12.98 5.31
C THR A 104 3.53 -12.08 4.12
N GLY A 105 2.66 -12.03 3.10
CA GLY A 105 2.93 -11.42 1.80
C GLY A 105 3.72 -12.35 0.87
N LEU A 106 3.65 -12.07 -0.44
CA LEU A 106 4.40 -12.82 -1.44
C LEU A 106 5.78 -12.19 -1.64
N ILE A 107 6.82 -13.03 -1.63
CA ILE A 107 8.12 -12.74 -2.25
C ILE A 107 8.47 -13.88 -3.21
N HIS A 108 8.78 -13.56 -4.46
CA HIS A 108 9.12 -14.51 -5.51
C HIS A 108 10.28 -13.98 -6.37
N THR A 109 10.90 -14.83 -7.20
CA THR A 109 11.90 -14.43 -8.19
C THR A 109 11.46 -14.97 -9.55
N THR A 110 11.28 -14.05 -10.52
CA THR A 110 10.85 -14.41 -11.87
C THR A 110 11.90 -15.24 -12.62
N ASN A 111 11.48 -15.85 -13.74
CA ASN A 111 12.39 -16.58 -14.63
C ASN A 111 13.52 -15.71 -15.20
N THR A 112 13.34 -14.39 -15.23
CA THR A 112 14.33 -13.39 -15.69
C THR A 112 15.21 -12.86 -14.55
N GLY A 113 15.01 -13.32 -13.32
CA GLY A 113 15.82 -12.93 -12.15
C GLY A 113 15.33 -11.68 -11.42
N ILE A 114 14.15 -11.16 -11.76
CA ILE A 114 13.54 -10.01 -11.07
C ILE A 114 12.97 -10.49 -9.74
N LYS A 115 13.30 -9.81 -8.64
CA LYS A 115 12.64 -10.06 -7.36
C LYS A 115 11.27 -9.38 -7.35
N PHE A 116 10.23 -10.18 -7.18
CA PHE A 116 8.85 -9.73 -7.19
C PHE A 116 8.24 -9.86 -5.80
N GLY A 117 7.53 -8.83 -5.34
CA GLY A 117 6.84 -8.86 -4.05
C GLY A 117 5.43 -8.30 -4.15
N VAL A 118 4.50 -8.87 -3.39
CA VAL A 118 3.11 -8.39 -3.32
C VAL A 118 2.66 -8.34 -1.87
N TRP A 119 2.07 -7.21 -1.50
CA TRP A 119 1.32 -7.00 -0.27
C TRP A 119 -0.09 -6.50 -0.60
N ILE A 120 -1.10 -7.14 -0.02
CA ILE A 120 -2.48 -6.68 -0.12
C ILE A 120 -2.87 -6.15 1.27
N MET A 121 -3.27 -4.89 1.34
CA MET A 121 -3.69 -4.27 2.60
C MET A 121 -4.95 -4.96 3.16
N PRO A 122 -5.14 -4.94 4.49
CA PRO A 122 -4.14 -4.52 5.48
C PRO A 122 -3.14 -5.63 5.82
N ASP A 123 -3.44 -6.90 5.53
CA ASP A 123 -2.73 -8.07 6.07
C ASP A 123 -2.68 -9.30 5.14
N ASN A 124 -2.98 -9.12 3.85
CA ASN A 124 -3.14 -10.13 2.80
C ASN A 124 -4.40 -11.01 2.90
N LEU A 125 -5.26 -10.81 3.90
CA LEU A 125 -6.41 -11.66 4.15
C LEU A 125 -7.71 -10.89 4.26
N MET A 126 -7.72 -9.86 5.11
CA MET A 126 -8.86 -9.04 5.41
C MET A 126 -9.12 -8.03 4.30
N GLN A 127 -10.37 -7.57 4.26
CA GLN A 127 -10.75 -6.41 3.49
C GLN A 127 -10.18 -5.14 4.16
N GLY A 128 -9.91 -4.09 3.38
CA GLY A 128 -9.41 -2.82 3.88
C GLY A 128 -8.41 -2.13 2.98
N MET A 129 -7.95 -0.98 3.45
CA MET A 129 -7.00 -0.10 2.78
C MET A 129 -5.83 0.23 3.72
N LEU A 130 -4.89 1.05 3.24
CA LEU A 130 -3.83 1.64 4.08
C LEU A 130 -4.36 2.20 5.40
N GLU A 131 -5.51 2.90 5.41
CA GLU A 131 -6.04 3.47 6.65
C GLU A 131 -6.55 2.41 7.64
N THR A 132 -7.00 1.26 7.16
CA THR A 132 -7.31 0.10 8.01
C THR A 132 -6.04 -0.44 8.67
N PHE A 133 -4.94 -0.53 7.89
CA PHE A 133 -3.64 -0.95 8.42
C PHE A 133 -3.11 0.03 9.47
N LEU A 134 -3.21 1.34 9.23
CA LEU A 134 -2.82 2.37 10.21
C LEU A 134 -3.63 2.25 11.52
N ALA A 135 -4.93 1.95 11.43
CA ALA A 135 -5.75 1.75 12.61
C ALA A 135 -5.31 0.54 13.46
N TYR A 136 -4.77 -0.52 12.85
CA TYR A 136 -4.20 -1.67 13.59
C TYR A 136 -2.91 -1.34 14.35
N MET A 137 -2.24 -0.25 13.99
CA MET A 137 -1.03 0.20 14.68
C MET A 137 -1.30 1.19 15.80
N ILE A 138 -2.57 1.58 16.02
CA ILE A 138 -2.94 2.42 17.16
C ILE A 138 -2.68 1.61 18.44
N PRO A 139 -1.87 2.12 19.39
CA PRO A 139 -1.60 1.42 20.64
C PRO A 139 -2.88 1.24 21.48
N ASP A 140 -3.00 0.12 22.18
CA ASP A 140 -4.16 -0.19 23.03
C ASP A 140 -4.44 0.92 24.06
N GLU A 141 -3.40 1.58 24.59
CA GLU A 141 -3.55 2.72 25.52
C GLU A 141 -4.25 3.93 24.89
N SER A 142 -4.26 4.04 23.56
CA SER A 142 -4.90 5.11 22.79
C SER A 142 -6.34 4.77 22.39
N GLU A 143 -6.84 3.57 22.74
CA GLU A 143 -8.19 3.09 22.41
C GLU A 143 -9.29 4.11 22.80
N PRO A 144 -9.29 4.75 23.99
CA PRO A 144 -10.33 5.72 24.32
C PRO A 144 -10.36 6.92 23.38
N LEU A 145 -9.19 7.42 22.97
CA LEU A 145 -9.09 8.55 22.04
C LEU A 145 -9.45 8.13 20.61
N TRP A 146 -9.10 6.90 20.23
CA TRP A 146 -9.48 6.32 18.94
C TRP A 146 -10.99 6.15 18.82
N MET A 147 -11.65 5.59 19.84
CA MET A 147 -13.11 5.51 19.90
C MET A 147 -13.75 6.89 19.78
N TYR A 148 -13.23 7.89 20.51
CA TYR A 148 -13.73 9.25 20.42
C TYR A 148 -13.57 9.86 19.02
N ALA A 149 -12.47 9.60 18.32
CA ALA A 149 -12.29 10.03 16.93
C ALA A 149 -13.37 9.45 16.01
N GLN A 150 -13.70 8.18 16.19
CA GLN A 150 -14.76 7.52 15.42
C GLN A 150 -16.14 8.12 15.70
N GLU A 151 -16.46 8.41 16.96
CA GLU A 151 -17.70 9.07 17.36
C GLU A 151 -17.81 10.48 16.74
N VAL A 152 -16.75 11.28 16.81
CA VAL A 152 -16.70 12.62 16.23
C VAL A 152 -16.89 12.57 14.72
N VAL A 153 -16.27 11.62 14.02
CA VAL A 153 -16.45 11.45 12.57
C VAL A 153 -17.88 11.05 12.22
N ALA A 154 -18.49 10.15 13.00
CA ALA A 154 -19.89 9.77 12.82
C ALA A 154 -20.83 10.98 13.04
N GLU A 155 -20.59 11.78 14.08
CA GLU A 155 -21.37 12.99 14.33
C GLU A 155 -21.16 14.03 13.23
N ALA A 156 -19.91 14.24 12.79
CA ALA A 156 -19.57 15.17 11.72
C ALA A 156 -20.29 14.82 10.41
N LYS A 157 -20.43 13.51 10.11
CA LYS A 157 -21.21 13.05 8.96
C LYS A 157 -22.68 13.49 9.05
N ILE A 158 -23.30 13.35 10.21
CA ILE A 158 -24.68 13.82 10.47
C ILE A 158 -24.78 15.34 10.33
N LYS A 159 -23.75 16.08 10.76
CA LYS A 159 -23.68 17.55 10.63
C LYS A 159 -23.34 18.04 9.22
N GLY A 160 -23.18 17.15 8.24
CA GLY A 160 -22.98 17.52 6.83
C GLY A 160 -21.52 17.55 6.37
N ALA A 161 -20.61 16.82 7.03
CA ALA A 161 -19.27 16.61 6.51
C ALA A 161 -19.30 16.00 5.10
N SER A 162 -18.42 16.48 4.22
CA SER A 162 -18.50 16.23 2.77
C SER A 162 -17.85 14.92 2.29
N PHE A 163 -17.24 14.13 3.18
CA PHE A 163 -16.64 12.86 2.79
C PHE A 163 -17.72 11.83 2.43
N ILE A 164 -17.44 10.97 1.45
CA ILE A 164 -18.33 9.86 1.06
C ILE A 164 -18.10 8.65 1.96
N ASP A 165 -19.05 7.70 1.99
CA ASP A 165 -19.00 6.55 2.90
C ASP A 165 -17.78 5.65 2.64
N ALA A 166 -17.37 5.50 1.37
CA ALA A 166 -16.15 4.80 0.99
C ALA A 166 -14.86 5.41 1.55
N ARG A 167 -14.90 6.64 2.11
CA ARG A 167 -13.75 7.30 2.75
C ARG A 167 -13.88 7.39 4.27
N ILE A 168 -14.78 6.63 4.88
CA ILE A 168 -15.04 6.73 6.32
C ILE A 168 -13.82 6.36 7.16
N ASP A 169 -13.09 5.30 6.80
CA ASP A 169 -11.90 4.89 7.55
C ASP A 169 -10.76 5.89 7.42
N LYS A 170 -10.65 6.50 6.23
CA LYS A 170 -9.79 7.67 6.02
C LYS A 170 -10.17 8.85 6.90
N ALA A 171 -11.44 9.19 7.00
CA ALA A 171 -11.89 10.28 7.86
C ALA A 171 -11.58 10.00 9.33
N LYS A 172 -11.80 8.77 9.81
CA LYS A 172 -11.48 8.34 11.18
C LYS A 172 -9.99 8.48 11.47
N ILE A 173 -9.12 7.84 10.68
CA ILE A 173 -7.68 7.83 10.99
C ILE A 173 -7.08 9.22 10.91
N HIS A 174 -7.45 10.03 9.90
CA HIS A 174 -6.93 11.40 9.78
C HIS A 174 -7.41 12.31 10.92
N THR A 175 -8.61 12.08 11.45
CA THR A 175 -9.10 12.81 12.62
C THR A 175 -8.29 12.46 13.86
N TRP A 176 -8.02 11.17 14.08
CA TRP A 176 -7.18 10.71 15.18
C TRP A 176 -5.73 11.22 15.05
N LEU A 177 -5.14 11.13 13.84
CA LEU A 177 -3.79 11.63 13.56
C LEU A 177 -3.66 13.13 13.81
N ALA A 178 -4.71 13.92 13.60
CA ALA A 178 -4.72 15.35 13.86
C ALA A 178 -4.62 15.71 15.36
N TRP A 179 -4.83 14.75 16.26
CA TRP A 179 -4.77 14.93 17.71
C TRP A 179 -3.48 14.44 18.36
N GLN A 180 -2.55 13.91 17.57
CA GLN A 180 -1.25 13.42 18.06
C GLN A 180 -0.28 14.56 18.35
N GLU A 181 0.80 14.27 19.08
CA GLU A 181 1.84 15.24 19.42
C GLU A 181 2.46 15.92 18.18
N GLU A 182 2.64 15.15 17.10
CA GLU A 182 2.95 15.66 15.77
C GLU A 182 1.72 15.48 14.87
N PRO A 183 0.83 16.49 14.77
CA PRO A 183 -0.44 16.34 14.06
C PRO A 183 -0.27 15.95 12.58
N GLY A 184 -1.00 14.91 12.18
CA GLY A 184 -1.04 14.43 10.80
C GLY A 184 0.18 13.60 10.37
N ARG A 185 1.06 13.23 11.30
CA ARG A 185 2.20 12.34 11.08
C ARG A 185 1.93 10.94 11.58
#